data_AF-A0A1Q5PTM9-F1
#
_entry.id   AF-A0A1Q5PTM9-F1
#
_cell.length_a   1.000
_cell.length_b   1.000
_cell.length_c   1.000
_cell.angle_alpha   90.00
_cell.angle_beta   90.00
_cell.angle_gamma   90.00
#
_symmetry.space_group_name_H-M   'P 1'
#
loop_
_entity.id
_entity.type
_entity.pdbx_description
1 polymer ?
#
loop_
_entity_poly.entity_id
_entity_poly.type
_entity_poly.pdbx_seq_one_letter_code
_entity_poly.pdbx_strand_id
1 'polypeptide(L)' 'LGRTLKKWQKTILAYFDTGGASNGGTEAVNGLIELGRRIARGFRNLENYRLRMLLIGGGLDASTHTQL' A
#
# COMPACT_ATOMS: atom_id res chain seq x y z
N LEU A 1 -19.90 9.93 -18.90
CA LEU A 1 -19.89 9.20 -17.61
C LEU A 1 -20.68 7.87 -17.65
N GLY A 2 -21.89 7.83 -18.20
CA GLY A 2 -22.73 6.61 -18.19
C GLY A 2 -22.13 5.34 -18.82
N ARG A 3 -21.23 5.45 -19.81
CA ARG A 3 -20.55 4.31 -20.45
C ARG A 3 -19.56 3.63 -19.49
N THR A 4 -18.87 4.41 -18.67
CA THR A 4 -17.95 3.91 -17.63
C THR A 4 -18.73 3.23 -16.51
N LEU A 5 -19.81 3.84 -16.02
CA LEU A 5 -20.65 3.24 -14.98
C LEU A 5 -21.26 1.91 -15.41
N LYS A 6 -21.78 1.82 -16.65
CA LYS A 6 -22.28 0.55 -17.19
C LYS A 6 -21.18 -0.52 -17.25
N LYS A 7 -19.95 -0.14 -17.62
CA LYS A 7 -18.81 -1.07 -17.68
C LYS A 7 -18.43 -1.62 -16.29
N TRP A 8 -18.53 -0.79 -15.25
CA TRP A 8 -18.11 -1.13 -13.89
C TRP A 8 -19.26 -1.56 -12.96
N GLN A 9 -20.49 -1.68 -13.47
CA GLN A 9 -21.68 -2.01 -12.69
C GLN A 9 -21.48 -3.25 -11.81
N LYS A 10 -20.93 -4.34 -12.38
CA LYS A 10 -20.69 -5.59 -11.65
C LYS A 10 -19.74 -5.37 -10.46
N THR A 11 -18.65 -4.65 -10.68
CA THR A 11 -17.64 -4.38 -9.64
C THR A 11 -18.19 -3.49 -8.54
N ILE A 12 -19.01 -2.49 -8.90
CA ILE A 12 -19.66 -1.60 -7.93
C ILE A 12 -20.64 -2.40 -7.06
N LEU A 13 -21.44 -3.29 -7.65
CA LEU A 13 -22.41 -4.10 -6.91
C LEU A 13 -21.74 -5.16 -6.01
N ALA A 14 -20.60 -5.71 -6.45
CA ALA A 14 -19.85 -6.69 -5.68
C ALA A 14 -19.43 -6.19 -4.28
N TYR A 15 -19.34 -4.87 -4.06
CA TYR A 15 -19.12 -4.30 -2.73
C TYR A 15 -20.19 -4.77 -1.72
N PHE A 16 -21.46 -4.79 -2.13
CA PHE A 16 -22.57 -5.20 -1.26
C PHE A 16 -22.59 -6.72 -1.06
N ASP A 17 -22.32 -7.49 -2.12
CA ASP A 17 -22.30 -8.96 -2.07
C ASP A 17 -21.15 -9.51 -1.20
N THR A 18 -20.06 -8.75 -1.08
CA THR A 18 -18.88 -9.14 -0.30
C THR A 18 -18.87 -8.61 1.13
N GLY A 19 -19.96 -8.01 1.60
CA GLY A 19 -20.04 -7.43 2.94
C GLY A 19 -19.13 -6.20 3.12
N GLY A 20 -18.92 -5.43 2.05
CA GLY A 20 -18.13 -4.20 2.06
C GLY A 20 -16.66 -4.36 1.67
N ALA A 21 -16.27 -5.46 1.00
CA ALA A 21 -14.91 -5.62 0.52
C ALA A 21 -14.59 -4.55 -0.53
N SER A 22 -13.43 -3.93 -0.42
CA SER A 22 -12.99 -2.84 -1.31
C SER A 22 -11.51 -2.94 -1.61
N ASN A 23 -11.09 -2.22 -2.66
CA ASN A 23 -9.66 -2.07 -2.99
C ASN A 23 -8.92 -1.12 -2.03
N GLY A 24 -9.59 -0.57 -1.01
CA GLY A 24 -9.02 0.46 -0.14
C GLY A 24 -7.78 0.00 0.62
N GLY A 25 -7.72 -1.26 1.05
CA GLY A 25 -6.52 -1.83 1.70
C GLY A 25 -5.31 -1.86 0.76
N THR A 26 -5.51 -2.29 -0.49
CA THR A 26 -4.47 -2.29 -1.52
C THR A 26 -4.01 -0.86 -1.84
N GLU A 27 -4.94 0.08 -1.92
CA GLU A 27 -4.65 1.50 -2.18
C GLU A 27 -3.89 2.15 -1.03
N ALA A 28 -4.21 1.80 0.22
CA ALA A 28 -3.45 2.25 1.38
C ALA A 28 -1.99 1.77 1.31
N VAL A 29 -1.75 0.51 0.95
CA VAL A 29 -0.40 -0.03 0.76
C VAL A 29 0.32 0.66 -0.41
N ASN A 30 -0.36 0.87 -1.54
CA ASN A 30 0.23 1.62 -2.66
C ASN A 30 0.61 3.06 -2.25
N GLY A 31 -0.23 3.72 -1.45
CA GLY A 31 0.05 5.03 -0.88
C GLY A 31 1.32 5.05 -0.02
N LEU A 32 1.55 4.04 0.81
CA LEU A 32 2.79 3.90 1.60
C LEU A 32 4.03 3.71 0.71
N ILE A 33 3.94 2.89 -0.34
CA ILE A 33 5.02 2.69 -1.31
C ILE A 33 5.33 4.00 -2.05
N GLU A 34 4.29 4.73 -2.46
CA GLU A 34 4.44 6.03 -3.10
C GLU A 34 5.10 7.07 -2.20
N LEU A 35 4.69 7.13 -0.93
CA LEU A 35 5.31 7.99 0.06
C LEU A 35 6.81 7.67 0.21
N GLY A 36 7.15 6.39 0.35
CA GLY A 36 8.54 5.97 0.46
C GLY A 36 9.38 6.34 -0.76
N ARG A 37 8.82 6.23 -1.97
CA ARG A 37 9.49 6.66 -3.20
C ARG A 37 9.73 8.17 -3.24
N ARG A 38 8.75 8.98 -2.79
CA ARG A 38 8.87 10.45 -2.72
C ARG A 38 10.00 10.88 -1.80
N ILE A 39 10.13 10.24 -0.63
CA ILE A 39 11.18 10.54 0.35
C ILE A 39 12.55 10.08 -0.15
N ALA A 40 12.60 8.96 -0.88
CA ALA A 40 13.86 8.31 -1.20
C ALA A 40 14.67 8.94 -2.35
N ARG A 41 14.08 9.84 -3.15
CA ARG A 41 14.74 10.51 -4.29
C ARG A 41 15.51 9.56 -5.24
N GLY A 42 15.03 8.33 -5.37
CA GLY A 42 15.63 7.28 -6.19
C GLY A 42 16.42 6.26 -5.35
N PHE A 43 15.81 5.09 -5.14
CA PHE A 43 16.54 3.92 -4.63
C PHE A 43 17.32 3.28 -5.78
N ARG A 44 18.63 3.08 -5.59
CA ARG A 44 19.49 2.37 -6.55
C ARG A 44 19.86 0.95 -6.10
N ASN A 45 19.43 0.56 -4.90
CA ASN A 45 19.78 -0.71 -4.27
C ASN A 45 18.51 -1.33 -3.65
N LEU A 46 18.29 -2.61 -3.93
CA LEU A 46 17.09 -3.35 -3.51
C LEU A 46 17.03 -3.58 -1.99
N GLU A 47 18.16 -3.82 -1.34
CA GLU A 47 18.23 -4.03 0.11
C GLU A 47 17.83 -2.75 0.85
N ASN A 48 18.35 -1.61 0.40
CA ASN A 48 17.97 -0.31 0.94
C ASN A 48 16.49 0.01 0.70
N TYR A 49 15.94 -0.38 -0.46
CA TYR A 49 14.51 -0.26 -0.72
C TYR A 49 13.69 -1.11 0.26
N ARG A 50 14.07 -2.37 0.44
CA ARG A 50 13.39 -3.32 1.34
C ARG A 50 13.38 -2.82 2.78
N LEU A 51 14.53 -2.39 3.31
CA LEU A 51 14.63 -1.86 4.67
C LEU A 51 13.76 -0.59 4.85
N ARG A 52 13.75 0.33 3.88
CA ARG A 52 12.88 1.52 3.98
C ARG A 52 11.39 1.19 3.85
N MET A 53 11.02 0.20 3.04
CA MET A 53 9.62 -0.27 2.97
C MET A 53 9.19 -0.91 4.30
N LEU A 54 10.07 -1.71 4.92
CA LEU A 54 9.82 -2.27 6.26
C LEU A 54 9.70 -1.16 7.31
N LEU A 55 10.56 -0.14 7.28
CA LEU A 55 10.48 0.98 8.21
C LEU A 55 9.15 1.73 8.08
N ILE A 56 8.76 2.09 6.85
CA ILE A 56 7.53 2.86 6.59
C ILE A 56 6.28 2.05 6.92
N GLY A 57 6.31 0.74 6.68
CA GLY A 57 5.23 -0.18 7.03
C GLY A 57 5.19 -0.59 8.51
N GLY A 58 6.09 -0.09 9.35
CA GLY A 58 6.18 -0.46 10.77
C GLY A 58 6.72 -1.87 11.04
N GLY A 59 7.34 -2.51 10.05
CA GLY A 59 7.91 -3.86 10.12
C GLY A 59 9.36 -3.92 10.59
N LEU A 60 9.99 -2.79 10.92
CA LEU A 60 11.27 -2.76 11.64
C LEU A 60 10.98 -2.56 13.13
N ASP A 61 11.18 -3.61 13.92
CA ASP A 61 11.15 -3.50 15.36
C ASP A 61 12.44 -2.84 15.87
N ALA A 62 12.34 -1.59 16.31
CA ALA A 62 13.46 -0.84 16.89
C ALA A 62 13.88 -1.38 18.27
N SER A 63 13.11 -2.31 18.87
CA SER A 63 13.38 -2.89 20.20
C SER A 63 14.64 -3.76 20.24
N THR A 64 15.16 -4.18 19.08
CA THR A 64 16.36 -5.04 19.03
C THR A 64 17.68 -4.30 19.22
N HIS A 65 17.67 -2.97 19.43
CA HIS A 65 18.88 -2.19 19.73
C HIS A 65 18.96 -1.70 21.19
N THR A 66 18.52 -2.52 22.14
CA THR A 66 18.89 -2.40 23.57
C THR A 66 19.19 -3.79 24.13
N GLN A 67 20.31 -4.35 23.69
CA GLN A 67 21.02 -5.42 24.38
C GLN A 67 22.49 -4.97 24.46
N LEU A 68 22.84 -4.44 25.64
CA LEU A 68 24.17 -4.25 26.24
C LEU A 68 25.26 -3.56 25.40
#